data_AF-A0A521RXL2-F1
#
_entry.id   AF-A0A521RXL2-F1
#
_cell.length_a   1.000
_cell.length_b   1.000
_cell.length_c   1.000
_cell.angle_alpha   90.00
_cell.angle_beta   90.00
_cell.angle_gamma   90.00
#
_symmetry.space_group_name_H-M   'P 1'
#
loop_
_entity.id
_entity.type
_entity.pdbx_description
1 polymer ?
#
loop_
_entity_poly.entity_id
_entity_poly.type
_entity_poly.pdbx_seq_one_letter_code
_entity_poly.pdbx_strand_id
1 'polypeptide(L)'
;CRDVTVQGENYLTQDPRLPDRKTFVLTGAFSPFGVPTRKGQVISGKIPCSGAILKIPLDGGKPELVAWGFRNPFGLAFSPDGGLYVTENSYDDRGSRPVHGTGDPLWKVTPGAWYGWPDFHGKEPLDLGDHHVPPGKERPKRLLAAHPNDPPEPVALLGVHSSSNGFDFSRNRQFGYEGQAFIAQFGDQAPVVGKVLSPVGFKVVRVDVATGVIHDFAVNRGKTNGPASRIGGGGLERPVAARFDPTGTALYVVDFGVMTMDRKGSDPRKGTGILWRITRTEGTAP
;
A
#
# COMPACT_ATOMS: atom_id res chain seq x y z
N CYS A 1 16.18 -11.56 -2.28
CA CYS A 1 15.06 -12.37 -2.81
C CYS A 1 15.55 -13.76 -3.14
N ARG A 2 14.64 -14.68 -3.45
CA ARG A 2 14.97 -16.05 -3.85
C ARG A 2 14.75 -16.23 -5.35
N ASP A 3 15.31 -17.30 -5.90
CA ASP A 3 15.02 -17.71 -7.26
C ASP A 3 13.53 -17.99 -7.43
N VAL A 4 12.98 -17.60 -8.57
CA VAL A 4 11.59 -17.86 -8.93
C VAL A 4 11.50 -18.53 -10.28
N THR A 5 10.59 -19.48 -10.43
CA THR A 5 10.26 -20.10 -11.72
C THR A 5 9.00 -19.45 -12.26
N VAL A 6 9.03 -18.93 -13.50
CA VAL A 6 7.89 -18.21 -14.09
C VAL A 6 7.06 -19.09 -15.03
N GLN A 7 5.77 -18.76 -15.17
CA GLN A 7 4.86 -19.43 -16.13
C GLN A 7 5.15 -19.07 -17.59
N GLY A 8 5.93 -18.00 -17.84
CA GLY A 8 6.14 -17.47 -19.19
C GLY A 8 4.96 -16.65 -19.70
N GLU A 9 4.08 -16.16 -18.81
CA GLU A 9 3.08 -15.16 -19.16
C GLU A 9 3.78 -13.82 -19.48
N ASN A 10 3.45 -13.27 -20.63
CA ASN A 10 4.06 -12.03 -21.11
C ASN A 10 2.97 -11.05 -21.52
N TYR A 11 3.17 -9.77 -21.20
CA TYR A 11 2.19 -8.72 -21.43
C TYR A 11 2.69 -7.70 -22.43
N LEU A 12 1.83 -7.38 -23.39
CA LEU A 12 2.07 -6.32 -24.35
C LEU A 12 1.85 -4.98 -23.65
N THR A 13 2.89 -4.14 -23.63
CA THR A 13 2.86 -2.84 -22.97
C THR A 13 3.26 -1.77 -23.96
N GLN A 14 2.53 -0.64 -23.97
CA GLN A 14 2.96 0.53 -24.75
C GLN A 14 4.34 0.97 -24.26
N ASP A 15 5.27 1.23 -25.17
CA ASP A 15 6.63 1.63 -24.80
C ASP A 15 6.64 3.07 -24.26
N PRO A 16 6.87 3.29 -22.94
CA PRO A 16 6.84 4.63 -22.37
C PRO A 16 8.10 5.43 -22.69
N ARG A 17 9.12 4.82 -23.31
CA ARG A 17 10.37 5.47 -23.69
C ARG A 17 10.24 6.21 -25.02
N LEU A 18 9.20 5.89 -25.80
CA LEU A 18 8.96 6.49 -27.10
C LEU A 18 7.84 7.53 -27.00
N PRO A 19 7.93 8.63 -27.77
CA PRO A 19 6.90 9.66 -27.78
C PRO A 19 5.64 9.20 -28.53
N ASP A 20 5.78 8.23 -29.44
CA ASP A 20 4.65 7.63 -30.13
C ASP A 20 3.87 6.72 -29.17
N ARG A 21 2.54 6.87 -29.15
CA ARG A 21 1.68 6.01 -28.34
C ARG A 21 1.27 4.72 -29.06
N LYS A 22 2.10 4.27 -30.00
CA LYS A 22 1.73 3.20 -30.95
C LYS A 22 2.68 2.01 -30.91
N THR A 23 3.88 2.19 -30.38
CA THR A 23 4.85 1.11 -30.21
C THR A 23 4.56 0.33 -28.94
N PHE A 24 4.55 -1.00 -29.07
CA PHE A 24 4.35 -1.91 -27.97
C PHE A 24 5.50 -2.92 -27.89
N VAL A 25 5.85 -3.32 -26.67
CA VAL A 25 6.85 -4.35 -26.40
C VAL A 25 6.27 -5.42 -25.48
N LEU A 26 6.75 -6.65 -25.65
CA LEU A 26 6.33 -7.79 -24.86
C LEU A 26 7.27 -7.95 -23.65
N THR A 27 6.71 -7.95 -22.44
CA THR A 27 7.50 -8.03 -21.20
C THR A 27 7.06 -9.21 -20.34
N GLY A 28 8.01 -10.02 -19.89
CA GLY A 28 7.76 -11.12 -18.96
C GLY A 28 7.93 -10.72 -17.50
N ALA A 29 7.37 -11.54 -16.60
CA ALA A 29 7.49 -11.32 -15.16
C ALA A 29 8.96 -11.33 -14.69
N PHE A 30 9.32 -10.41 -13.78
CA PHE A 30 10.68 -10.29 -13.20
C PHE A 30 11.82 -10.11 -14.23
N SER A 31 11.49 -9.62 -15.42
CA SER A 31 12.42 -9.41 -16.53
C SER A 31 12.55 -7.91 -16.85
N PRO A 32 13.66 -7.45 -17.43
CA PRO A 32 13.75 -6.09 -17.95
C PRO A 32 12.61 -5.77 -18.93
N PHE A 33 12.21 -4.50 -18.99
CA PHE A 33 11.13 -4.06 -19.88
C PHE A 33 11.44 -4.38 -21.35
N GLY A 34 10.49 -5.02 -22.05
CA GLY A 34 10.63 -5.51 -23.42
C GLY A 34 11.35 -6.86 -23.56
N VAL A 35 11.67 -7.53 -22.46
CA VAL A 35 12.29 -8.87 -22.48
C VAL A 35 11.25 -9.92 -22.05
N PRO A 36 10.77 -10.77 -22.98
CA PRO A 36 9.83 -11.83 -22.64
C PRO A 36 10.53 -12.98 -21.88
N THR A 37 9.72 -13.74 -21.16
CA THR A 37 10.12 -14.96 -20.45
C THR A 37 9.47 -16.19 -21.07
N ARG A 38 10.04 -17.36 -20.79
CA ARG A 38 9.52 -18.66 -21.23
C ARG A 38 9.00 -19.47 -20.05
N LYS A 39 8.04 -20.37 -20.30
CA LYS A 39 7.53 -21.28 -19.28
C LYS A 39 8.66 -22.10 -18.67
N GLY A 40 8.72 -22.13 -17.34
CA GLY A 40 9.76 -22.87 -16.60
C GLY A 40 11.10 -22.14 -16.52
N GLN A 41 11.23 -20.92 -17.05
CA GLN A 41 12.44 -20.13 -16.89
C GLN A 41 12.65 -19.77 -15.41
N VAL A 42 13.86 -20.01 -14.92
CA VAL A 42 14.29 -19.58 -13.58
C VAL A 42 14.86 -18.16 -13.68
N ILE A 43 14.33 -17.26 -12.85
CA ILE A 43 14.87 -15.91 -12.66
C ILE A 43 15.62 -15.90 -11.33
N SER A 44 16.94 -15.69 -11.39
CA SER A 44 17.79 -15.71 -10.20
C SER A 44 17.50 -14.55 -9.26
N GLY A 45 17.32 -14.86 -7.98
CA GLY A 45 17.14 -13.89 -6.91
C GLY A 45 18.42 -13.12 -6.64
N LYS A 46 18.29 -11.81 -6.40
CA LYS A 46 19.40 -10.93 -6.00
C LYS A 46 19.03 -10.13 -4.74
N ILE A 47 20.04 -9.59 -4.06
CA ILE A 47 19.90 -8.63 -2.96
C ILE A 47 20.80 -7.44 -3.29
N PRO A 48 20.28 -6.19 -3.25
CA PRO A 48 18.89 -5.81 -2.96
C PRO A 48 17.93 -6.27 -4.07
N CYS A 49 16.64 -6.35 -3.73
CA CYS A 49 15.56 -6.64 -4.68
C CYS A 49 14.34 -5.78 -4.37
N SER A 50 13.46 -5.63 -5.36
CA SER A 50 12.16 -4.97 -5.21
C SER A 50 11.17 -5.84 -4.44
N GLY A 51 10.10 -5.22 -3.94
CA GLY A 51 9.01 -5.92 -3.25
C GLY A 51 9.46 -6.66 -1.99
N ALA A 52 10.43 -6.10 -1.27
CA ALA A 52 11.08 -6.74 -0.14
C ALA A 52 11.33 -5.77 1.02
N ILE A 53 11.39 -6.34 2.22
CA ILE A 53 11.89 -5.69 3.43
C ILE A 53 13.33 -6.16 3.62
N LEU A 54 14.25 -5.20 3.72
CA LEU A 54 15.67 -5.44 3.94
C LEU A 54 16.10 -4.84 5.28
N LYS A 55 17.08 -5.45 5.93
CA LYS A 55 17.79 -4.87 7.08
C LYS A 55 19.25 -4.62 6.71
N ILE A 56 19.84 -3.55 7.24
CA ILE A 56 21.21 -3.14 6.96
C ILE A 56 21.87 -2.76 8.31
N PRO A 57 23.15 -3.12 8.55
CA PRO A 57 23.89 -2.65 9.71
C PRO A 57 23.94 -1.11 9.80
N LEU A 58 23.97 -0.57 11.03
CA LEU A 58 23.96 0.89 11.27
C LEU A 58 25.23 1.60 10.78
N ASP A 59 26.36 0.90 10.84
CA ASP A 59 27.65 1.29 10.29
C ASP A 59 27.74 1.13 8.76
N GLY A 60 26.64 0.68 8.13
CA GLY A 60 26.58 0.36 6.71
C GLY A 60 27.06 -1.06 6.41
N GLY A 61 26.67 -1.59 5.25
CA GLY A 61 27.08 -2.93 4.85
C GLY A 61 26.14 -3.61 3.85
N LYS A 62 26.29 -4.93 3.73
CA LYS A 62 25.46 -5.74 2.84
C LYS A 62 24.03 -5.82 3.39
N PRO A 63 23.00 -5.49 2.60
CA PRO A 63 21.63 -5.72 3.01
C PRO A 63 21.34 -7.21 3.20
N GLU A 64 20.52 -7.52 4.19
CA GLU A 64 19.99 -8.85 4.44
C GLU A 64 18.49 -8.85 4.19
N LEU A 65 18.00 -9.93 3.57
CA LEU A 65 16.57 -10.10 3.32
C LEU A 65 15.83 -10.43 4.62
N VAL A 66 14.83 -9.63 4.97
CA VAL A 66 13.89 -9.94 6.07
C VAL A 66 12.69 -10.70 5.52
N ALA A 67 12.01 -10.16 4.52
CA ALA A 67 10.81 -10.74 3.90
C ALA A 67 10.62 -10.18 2.48
N TRP A 68 9.79 -10.81 1.65
CA TRP A 68 9.59 -10.41 0.25
C TRP A 68 8.22 -10.81 -0.31
N GLY A 69 7.94 -10.47 -1.56
CA GLY A 69 6.62 -10.72 -2.15
C GLY A 69 5.58 -9.71 -1.73
N PHE A 70 6.00 -8.47 -1.49
CA PHE A 70 5.11 -7.32 -1.32
C PHE A 70 5.03 -6.56 -2.64
N ARG A 71 3.88 -5.99 -2.99
CA ARG A 71 3.74 -5.07 -4.14
C ARG A 71 4.43 -3.74 -3.86
N ASN A 72 3.97 -3.05 -2.83
CA ASN A 72 4.42 -1.72 -2.45
C ASN A 72 4.37 -1.55 -0.92
N PRO A 73 5.31 -2.16 -0.18
CA PRO A 73 5.38 -2.02 1.28
C PRO A 73 5.77 -0.57 1.61
N PHE A 74 4.79 0.24 2.04
CA PHE A 74 4.95 1.69 2.16
C PHE A 74 5.42 2.10 3.56
N GLY A 75 4.65 1.74 4.59
CA GLY A 75 4.95 2.06 5.98
C GLY A 75 5.54 0.87 6.70
N LEU A 76 6.51 1.12 7.58
CA LEU A 76 7.02 0.14 8.54
C LEU A 76 6.97 0.72 9.95
N ALA A 77 6.57 -0.11 10.91
CA ALA A 77 6.62 0.24 12.33
C ALA A 77 6.76 -1.02 13.20
N PHE A 78 7.46 -0.87 14.32
CA PHE A 78 7.47 -1.89 15.37
C PHE A 78 6.34 -1.61 16.36
N SER A 79 5.52 -2.63 16.63
CA SER A 79 4.55 -2.62 17.73
C SER A 79 5.25 -2.63 19.10
N PRO A 80 4.53 -2.31 20.19
CA PRO A 80 5.14 -2.25 21.52
C PRO A 80 5.73 -3.59 22.01
N ASP A 81 5.25 -4.72 21.49
CA ASP A 81 5.76 -6.07 21.75
C ASP A 81 6.96 -6.45 20.85
N GLY A 82 7.44 -5.53 20.00
CA GLY A 82 8.58 -5.76 19.11
C GLY A 82 8.25 -6.45 17.78
N GLY A 83 6.97 -6.69 17.48
CA GLY A 83 6.54 -7.17 16.17
C GLY A 83 6.76 -6.14 15.07
N LEU A 84 7.32 -6.53 13.92
CA LEU A 84 7.42 -5.66 12.75
C LEU A 84 6.11 -5.71 11.96
N TYR A 85 5.52 -4.57 11.67
CA TYR A 85 4.31 -4.45 10.84
C TYR A 85 4.58 -3.63 9.59
N VAL A 86 3.82 -3.91 8.53
CA VAL A 86 3.93 -3.20 7.25
C VAL A 86 2.55 -2.91 6.65
N THR A 87 2.36 -1.68 6.20
CA THR A 87 1.25 -1.32 5.31
C THR A 87 1.68 -1.52 3.87
N GLU A 88 0.80 -2.06 3.03
CA GLU A 88 1.07 -2.28 1.62
C GLU A 88 0.00 -1.65 0.74
N ASN A 89 0.41 -0.85 -0.24
CA ASN A 89 -0.54 -0.37 -1.25
C ASN A 89 -0.75 -1.45 -2.32
N SER A 90 -2.00 -1.86 -2.45
CA SER A 90 -2.44 -2.94 -3.33
C SER A 90 -2.54 -2.52 -4.80
N TYR A 91 -3.08 -3.41 -5.62
CA TYR A 91 -3.15 -3.27 -7.07
C TYR A 91 -4.13 -2.19 -7.52
N ASP A 92 -3.97 -1.80 -8.78
CA ASP A 92 -4.78 -0.79 -9.44
C ASP A 92 -5.40 -1.37 -10.72
N ASP A 93 -6.49 -0.76 -11.18
CA ASP A 93 -7.15 -1.06 -12.46
C ASP A 93 -6.39 -0.46 -13.66
N ARG A 94 -5.06 -0.62 -13.69
CA ARG A 94 -4.19 -0.03 -14.72
C ARG A 94 -2.96 -0.88 -15.02
N GLY A 95 -2.27 -0.49 -16.09
CA GLY A 95 -1.10 -1.19 -16.60
C GLY A 95 -1.49 -2.43 -17.41
N SER A 96 -0.49 -3.26 -17.71
CA SER A 96 -0.64 -4.37 -18.65
C SER A 96 -1.24 -5.63 -18.03
N ARG A 97 -1.26 -5.72 -16.69
CA ARG A 97 -1.93 -6.76 -15.91
C ARG A 97 -2.74 -6.07 -14.78
N PRO A 98 -3.85 -5.39 -15.14
CA PRO A 98 -4.68 -4.67 -14.17
C PRO A 98 -5.40 -5.65 -13.23
N VAL A 99 -5.64 -5.25 -11.99
CA VAL A 99 -6.28 -6.08 -10.96
C VAL A 99 -7.24 -5.21 -10.17
N HIS A 100 -8.45 -5.72 -9.96
CA HIS A 100 -9.56 -4.98 -9.37
C HIS A 100 -9.81 -5.31 -7.90
N GLY A 101 -10.39 -4.34 -7.18
CA GLY A 101 -11.03 -4.56 -5.89
C GLY A 101 -10.09 -4.86 -4.73
N THR A 102 -8.78 -4.62 -4.87
CA THR A 102 -7.80 -5.01 -3.85
C THR A 102 -7.60 -3.91 -2.79
N GLY A 103 -8.03 -4.19 -1.56
CA GLY A 103 -7.77 -3.35 -0.38
C GLY A 103 -6.30 -3.36 0.06
N ASP A 104 -5.87 -2.38 0.82
CA ASP A 104 -4.48 -2.29 1.29
C ASP A 104 -4.28 -3.18 2.54
N PRO A 105 -3.39 -4.20 2.53
CA PRO A 105 -3.15 -5.03 3.70
C PRO A 105 -2.31 -4.32 4.77
N LEU A 106 -2.62 -4.58 6.03
CA LEU A 106 -1.69 -4.47 7.14
C LEU A 106 -1.13 -5.85 7.45
N TRP A 107 0.20 -6.00 7.39
CA TRP A 107 0.90 -7.25 7.64
C TRP A 107 1.60 -7.24 8.99
N LYS A 108 1.61 -8.37 9.70
CA LYS A 108 2.62 -8.68 10.72
C LYS A 108 3.72 -9.49 10.04
N VAL A 109 4.95 -8.98 10.08
CA VAL A 109 6.07 -9.55 9.32
C VAL A 109 6.64 -10.79 10.02
N THR A 110 6.47 -11.94 9.38
CA THR A 110 7.22 -13.17 9.59
C THR A 110 8.49 -13.17 8.74
N PRO A 111 9.69 -13.24 9.36
CA PRO A 111 10.95 -13.33 8.63
C PRO A 111 11.02 -14.55 7.70
N GLY A 112 11.59 -14.37 6.51
CA GLY A 112 11.79 -15.40 5.49
C GLY A 112 10.57 -15.69 4.61
N ALA A 113 9.37 -15.23 4.98
CA ALA A 113 8.14 -15.49 4.25
C ALA A 113 8.02 -14.68 2.96
N TRP A 114 7.33 -15.25 1.98
CA TRP A 114 6.82 -14.59 0.78
C TRP A 114 5.35 -14.19 0.97
N TYR A 115 4.99 -12.94 0.61
CA TYR A 115 3.69 -12.32 0.91
C TYR A 115 2.71 -12.31 -0.27
N GLY A 116 2.96 -13.12 -1.30
CA GLY A 116 1.98 -13.39 -2.35
C GLY A 116 2.09 -12.55 -3.61
N TRP A 117 2.67 -11.35 -3.57
CA TRP A 117 2.89 -10.59 -4.80
C TRP A 117 3.85 -11.36 -5.75
N PRO A 118 3.52 -11.51 -7.04
CA PRO A 118 2.50 -10.76 -7.79
C PRO A 118 1.17 -11.50 -8.02
N ASP A 119 0.99 -12.69 -7.46
CA ASP A 119 -0.10 -13.60 -7.81
C ASP A 119 -1.27 -13.61 -6.83
N PHE A 120 -1.15 -12.94 -5.68
CA PHE A 120 -2.18 -12.91 -4.64
C PHE A 120 -2.50 -11.48 -4.19
N HIS A 121 -3.74 -11.28 -3.73
CA HIS A 121 -4.12 -10.21 -2.83
C HIS A 121 -4.44 -10.81 -1.46
N GLY A 122 -3.62 -10.52 -0.45
CA GLY A 122 -3.74 -11.26 0.81
C GLY A 122 -3.43 -12.75 0.58
N LYS A 123 -4.42 -13.60 0.89
CA LYS A 123 -4.38 -15.05 0.59
C LYS A 123 -5.18 -15.45 -0.63
N GLU A 124 -5.83 -14.50 -1.29
CA GLU A 124 -6.70 -14.76 -2.42
C GLU A 124 -5.88 -14.78 -3.72
N PRO A 125 -5.84 -15.90 -4.46
CA PRO A 125 -5.18 -15.94 -5.76
C PRO A 125 -5.91 -15.05 -6.77
N LEU A 126 -5.16 -14.21 -7.48
CA LEU A 126 -5.72 -13.28 -8.46
C LEU A 126 -6.33 -13.96 -9.70
N ASP A 127 -5.95 -15.22 -9.94
CA ASP A 127 -6.38 -16.03 -11.09
C ASP A 127 -7.64 -16.86 -10.82
N LEU A 128 -8.25 -16.74 -9.63
CA LEU A 128 -9.46 -17.45 -9.24
C LEU A 128 -10.63 -16.50 -8.97
N GLY A 129 -11.82 -16.88 -9.45
CA GLY A 129 -13.03 -16.06 -9.35
C GLY A 129 -13.02 -14.80 -10.22
N ASP A 130 -14.02 -13.94 -10.03
CA ASP A 130 -14.23 -12.75 -10.89
C ASP A 130 -14.06 -11.41 -10.14
N HIS A 131 -13.89 -11.43 -8.81
CA HIS A 131 -13.80 -10.22 -7.96
C HIS A 131 -12.53 -9.39 -8.23
N HIS A 132 -11.46 -10.02 -8.72
CA HIS A 132 -10.22 -9.35 -9.12
C HIS A 132 -10.16 -8.97 -10.60
N VAL A 133 -11.22 -9.25 -11.37
CA VAL A 133 -11.27 -8.98 -12.81
C VAL A 133 -11.77 -7.56 -13.04
N PRO A 134 -10.96 -6.65 -13.61
CA PRO A 134 -11.44 -5.31 -13.91
C PRO A 134 -12.56 -5.34 -14.96
N PRO A 135 -13.58 -4.46 -14.89
CA PRO A 135 -14.68 -4.44 -15.84
C PRO A 135 -14.20 -4.34 -17.30
N GLY A 136 -14.62 -5.29 -18.14
CA GLY A 136 -14.27 -5.35 -19.56
C GLY A 136 -12.81 -5.73 -19.84
N LYS A 137 -12.09 -6.31 -18.86
CA LYS A 137 -10.73 -6.82 -19.01
C LYS A 137 -10.68 -8.33 -18.84
N GLU A 138 -9.54 -8.90 -19.21
CA GLU A 138 -9.24 -10.31 -18.96
C GLU A 138 -8.88 -10.55 -17.50
N ARG A 139 -9.13 -11.78 -17.03
CA ARG A 139 -8.71 -12.22 -15.71
C ARG A 139 -7.17 -12.17 -15.58
N PRO A 140 -6.64 -11.69 -14.45
CA PRO A 140 -5.20 -11.78 -14.17
C PRO A 140 -4.72 -13.22 -14.22
N LYS A 141 -3.71 -13.51 -15.04
CA LYS A 141 -3.08 -14.82 -15.10
C LYS A 141 -1.96 -14.94 -14.07
N ARG A 142 -1.76 -16.12 -13.52
CA ARG A 142 -0.65 -16.44 -12.62
C ARG A 142 0.71 -16.27 -13.32
N LEU A 143 1.67 -15.65 -12.64
CA LEU A 143 3.01 -15.37 -13.17
C LEU A 143 4.06 -16.37 -12.68
N LEU A 144 3.94 -16.89 -11.47
CA LEU A 144 4.86 -17.88 -10.91
C LEU A 144 4.39 -19.30 -11.20
N ALA A 145 5.31 -20.16 -11.63
CA ALA A 145 5.05 -21.58 -11.87
C ALA A 145 4.95 -22.37 -10.56
N ALA A 146 5.70 -21.95 -9.55
CA ALA A 146 5.64 -22.48 -8.19
C ALA A 146 5.75 -21.31 -7.20
N HIS A 147 4.90 -21.34 -6.17
CA HIS A 147 4.89 -20.33 -5.11
C HIS A 147 5.85 -20.75 -3.97
N PRO A 148 6.66 -19.82 -3.42
CA PRO A 148 7.62 -20.14 -2.35
C PRO A 148 7.00 -20.69 -1.06
N ASN A 149 5.80 -20.21 -0.71
CA ASN A 149 4.97 -20.63 0.43
C ASN A 149 3.54 -20.12 0.19
N ASP A 150 2.58 -20.58 1.01
CA ASP A 150 1.27 -19.93 1.10
C ASP A 150 1.43 -18.55 1.75
N PRO A 151 0.86 -17.47 1.18
CA PRO A 151 0.95 -16.15 1.79
C PRO A 151 0.37 -16.13 3.21
N PRO A 152 0.96 -15.37 4.15
CA PRO A 152 0.36 -15.16 5.47
C PRO A 152 -1.04 -14.54 5.38
N GLU A 153 -1.80 -14.63 6.46
CA GLU A 153 -3.06 -13.88 6.61
C GLU A 153 -2.75 -12.40 6.93
N PRO A 154 -3.36 -11.43 6.22
CA PRO A 154 -3.32 -10.04 6.64
C PRO A 154 -3.89 -9.85 8.03
N VAL A 155 -3.30 -8.94 8.81
CA VAL A 155 -3.86 -8.52 10.11
C VAL A 155 -5.17 -7.76 9.89
N ALA A 156 -5.23 -6.95 8.83
CA ALA A 156 -6.43 -6.24 8.41
C ALA A 156 -6.36 -5.93 6.92
N LEU A 157 -7.52 -5.81 6.27
CA LEU A 157 -7.67 -5.31 4.90
C LEU A 157 -8.31 -3.92 4.95
N LEU A 158 -7.53 -2.91 4.60
CA LEU A 158 -7.94 -1.50 4.55
C LEU A 158 -8.66 -1.20 3.23
N GLY A 159 -9.30 -0.04 3.13
CA GLY A 159 -10.14 0.31 1.99
C GLY A 159 -9.40 0.23 0.64
N VAL A 160 -10.13 -0.21 -0.39
CA VAL A 160 -9.66 -0.25 -1.79
C VAL A 160 -9.24 1.15 -2.23
N HIS A 161 -8.02 1.28 -2.75
CA HIS A 161 -7.37 2.55 -3.11
C HIS A 161 -7.23 3.56 -1.95
N SER A 162 -7.27 3.13 -0.68
CA SER A 162 -7.09 4.03 0.46
C SER A 162 -5.70 4.67 0.53
N SER A 163 -4.69 4.06 -0.12
CA SER A 163 -3.28 4.46 -0.05
C SER A 163 -2.84 4.57 1.41
N SER A 164 -2.90 3.44 2.09
CA SER A 164 -2.51 3.26 3.48
C SER A 164 -0.98 3.28 3.60
N ASN A 165 -0.47 4.36 4.18
CA ASN A 165 0.92 4.76 4.07
C ASN A 165 1.63 4.63 5.44
N GLY A 166 2.39 5.65 5.85
CA GLY A 166 3.13 5.62 7.11
C GLY A 166 2.21 5.58 8.33
N PHE A 167 2.61 4.80 9.33
CA PHE A 167 1.81 4.55 10.52
C PHE A 167 2.71 4.32 11.73
N ASP A 168 2.12 4.37 12.93
CA ASP A 168 2.79 4.07 14.18
C ASP A 168 1.83 3.50 15.21
N PHE A 169 2.37 2.94 16.30
CA PHE A 169 1.60 2.37 17.38
C PHE A 169 1.48 3.31 18.57
N SER A 170 0.29 3.36 19.18
CA SER A 170 0.14 4.01 20.48
C SER A 170 0.87 3.20 21.54
N ARG A 171 1.74 3.87 22.30
CA ARG A 171 2.56 3.30 23.39
C ARG A 171 2.22 3.89 24.77
N ASN A 172 1.26 4.82 24.81
CA ASN A 172 0.96 5.56 26.02
C ASN A 172 -0.55 5.55 26.30
N ARG A 173 -0.90 5.02 27.48
CA ARG A 173 -2.29 4.95 27.97
C ARG A 173 -2.98 6.31 28.08
N GLN A 174 -2.22 7.39 28.28
CA GLN A 174 -2.77 8.74 28.35
C GLN A 174 -3.38 9.16 27.02
N PHE A 175 -2.74 8.83 25.89
CA PHE A 175 -3.33 9.02 24.56
C PHE A 175 -4.49 8.03 24.31
N GLY A 176 -4.34 6.80 24.82
CA GLY A 176 -5.30 5.72 24.70
C GLY A 176 -4.98 4.76 23.56
N TYR A 177 -5.75 3.67 23.47
CA TYR A 177 -5.61 2.63 22.43
C TYR A 177 -4.19 2.03 22.36
N GLU A 178 -3.57 1.83 23.52
CA GLU A 178 -2.23 1.25 23.63
C GLU A 178 -2.15 -0.08 22.85
N GLY A 179 -1.08 -0.25 22.07
CA GLY A 179 -0.88 -1.43 21.23
C GLY A 179 -1.56 -1.39 19.87
N GLN A 180 -2.36 -0.36 19.57
CA GLN A 180 -3.05 -0.25 18.28
C GLN A 180 -2.31 0.64 17.29
N ALA A 181 -2.48 0.34 15.99
CA ALA A 181 -1.84 1.04 14.89
C ALA A 181 -2.67 2.24 14.42
N PHE A 182 -2.02 3.37 14.13
CA PHE A 182 -2.62 4.59 13.58
C PHE A 182 -2.03 4.85 12.20
N ILE A 183 -2.84 4.65 11.17
CA ILE A 183 -2.41 4.59 9.77
C ILE A 183 -2.89 5.82 9.01
N ALA A 184 -1.95 6.57 8.44
CA ALA A 184 -2.26 7.66 7.52
C ALA A 184 -2.72 7.10 6.18
N GLN A 185 -3.90 7.51 5.72
CA GLN A 185 -4.45 7.15 4.42
C GLN A 185 -4.44 8.37 3.50
N PHE A 186 -3.54 8.34 2.51
CA PHE A 186 -3.34 9.42 1.55
C PHE A 186 -4.55 9.63 0.64
N GLY A 187 -5.37 8.59 0.50
CA GLY A 187 -6.60 8.60 -0.25
C GLY A 187 -6.42 8.32 -1.73
N ASP A 188 -7.55 8.05 -2.36
CA ASP A 188 -7.57 7.56 -3.73
C ASP A 188 -6.97 8.57 -4.73
N GLN A 189 -6.50 8.02 -5.84
CA GLN A 189 -5.98 8.76 -6.98
C GLN A 189 -6.87 8.53 -8.22
N ALA A 190 -8.18 8.33 -8.01
CA ALA A 190 -9.11 8.18 -9.12
C ALA A 190 -9.16 9.49 -9.95
N PRO A 191 -9.32 9.40 -11.28
CA PRO A 191 -9.63 8.21 -12.06
C PRO A 191 -8.40 7.42 -12.54
N VAL A 192 -7.17 7.81 -12.18
CA VAL A 192 -5.94 7.26 -12.75
C VAL A 192 -5.67 5.82 -12.30
N VAL A 193 -6.08 5.48 -11.07
CA VAL A 193 -5.88 4.14 -10.47
C VAL A 193 -7.08 3.20 -10.60
N GLY A 194 -8.17 3.69 -11.19
CA GLY A 194 -9.44 2.99 -11.24
C GLY A 194 -10.61 3.91 -10.94
N LYS A 195 -11.79 3.33 -10.74
CA LYS A 195 -13.02 4.07 -10.41
C LYS A 195 -13.39 3.83 -8.95
N VAL A 196 -13.67 4.91 -8.23
CA VAL A 196 -14.31 4.87 -6.91
C VAL A 196 -15.71 5.49 -6.99
N LEU A 197 -16.66 4.95 -6.22
CA LEU A 197 -18.01 5.51 -6.12
C LEU A 197 -18.06 6.74 -5.19
N SER A 198 -17.16 6.78 -4.21
CA SER A 198 -16.99 7.86 -3.24
C SER A 198 -15.51 7.92 -2.81
N PRO A 199 -15.02 9.07 -2.30
CA PRO A 199 -13.64 9.19 -1.83
C PRO A 199 -13.27 8.14 -0.79
N VAL A 200 -12.15 7.45 -1.00
CA VAL A 200 -11.60 6.46 -0.04
C VAL A 200 -10.28 6.98 0.52
N GLY A 201 -10.03 6.78 1.81
CA GLY A 201 -8.87 7.35 2.53
C GLY A 201 -9.09 8.82 2.90
N PHE A 202 -8.08 9.68 2.73
CA PHE A 202 -8.08 11.10 3.14
C PHE A 202 -8.28 11.28 4.66
N LYS A 203 -7.72 10.37 5.45
CA LYS A 203 -7.96 10.28 6.89
C LYS A 203 -6.84 9.55 7.62
N VAL A 204 -6.94 9.52 8.94
CA VAL A 204 -6.21 8.56 9.77
C VAL A 204 -7.19 7.53 10.30
N VAL A 205 -6.83 6.26 10.17
CA VAL A 205 -7.57 5.14 10.76
C VAL A 205 -6.78 4.53 11.92
N ARG A 206 -7.48 3.94 12.87
CA ARG A 206 -6.92 3.13 13.95
C ARG A 206 -7.25 1.65 13.70
N VAL A 207 -6.28 0.76 13.87
CA VAL A 207 -6.46 -0.69 13.73
C VAL A 207 -6.13 -1.38 15.04
N ASP A 208 -7.10 -2.12 15.56
CA ASP A 208 -6.87 -3.09 16.63
C ASP A 208 -6.22 -4.33 16.01
N VAL A 209 -4.89 -4.45 16.16
CA VAL A 209 -4.11 -5.52 15.52
C VAL A 209 -4.33 -6.91 16.12
N ALA A 210 -5.02 -7.02 17.25
CA ALA A 210 -5.38 -8.31 17.84
C ALA A 210 -6.65 -8.88 17.19
N THR A 211 -7.55 -8.01 16.72
CA THR A 211 -8.86 -8.41 16.14
C THR A 211 -8.99 -8.11 14.65
N GLY A 212 -8.11 -7.27 14.10
CA GLY A 212 -8.19 -6.77 12.72
C GLY A 212 -9.25 -5.67 12.52
N VAL A 213 -9.93 -5.22 13.59
CA VAL A 213 -10.99 -4.21 13.49
C VAL A 213 -10.41 -2.83 13.19
N ILE A 214 -10.95 -2.17 12.17
CA ILE A 214 -10.55 -0.84 11.71
C ILE A 214 -11.59 0.19 12.17
N HIS A 215 -11.11 1.30 12.70
CA HIS A 215 -11.93 2.45 13.08
C HIS A 215 -11.42 3.73 12.42
N ASP A 216 -12.34 4.58 11.98
CA ASP A 216 -11.97 5.97 11.67
C ASP A 216 -11.47 6.67 12.94
N PHE A 217 -10.36 7.40 12.82
CA PHE A 217 -9.75 8.12 13.96
C PHE A 217 -9.76 9.64 13.76
N ALA A 218 -9.15 10.11 12.67
CA ALA A 218 -9.16 11.53 12.31
C ALA A 218 -9.74 11.69 10.90
N VAL A 219 -10.93 12.28 10.81
CA VAL A 219 -11.69 12.47 9.58
C VAL A 219 -12.19 13.90 9.50
N ASN A 220 -12.29 14.43 8.28
CA ASN A 220 -12.93 15.72 8.06
C ASN A 220 -14.43 15.63 8.32
N ARG A 221 -14.99 16.63 9.01
CA ARG A 221 -16.44 16.70 9.27
C ARG A 221 -17.18 17.07 7.99
N GLY A 222 -18.13 16.23 7.58
CA GLY A 222 -18.94 16.46 6.40
C GLY A 222 -19.98 15.37 6.19
N LYS A 223 -20.85 15.52 5.18
CA LYS A 223 -21.84 14.49 4.81
C LYS A 223 -21.21 13.26 4.19
N THR A 224 -20.02 13.42 3.61
CA THR A 224 -19.26 12.36 2.93
C THR A 224 -17.79 12.48 3.27
N ASN A 225 -17.06 11.36 3.19
CA ASN A 225 -15.60 11.34 3.30
C ASN A 225 -14.92 12.13 2.17
N GLY A 226 -13.70 12.61 2.42
CA GLY A 226 -12.85 13.25 1.40
C GLY A 226 -11.86 14.27 1.96
N PRO A 227 -11.01 14.83 1.07
CA PRO A 227 -10.08 15.89 1.45
C PRO A 227 -10.84 17.18 1.79
N ALA A 228 -10.25 18.01 2.64
CA ALA A 228 -10.88 19.24 3.14
C ALA A 228 -11.26 20.21 2.00
N SER A 229 -10.40 20.33 0.99
CA SER A 229 -10.59 21.10 -0.25
C SER A 229 -11.84 20.68 -1.04
N ARG A 230 -12.29 19.43 -0.91
CA ARG A 230 -13.54 18.95 -1.51
C ARG A 230 -14.75 19.17 -0.59
N ILE A 231 -14.56 19.04 0.72
CA ILE A 231 -15.65 19.16 1.69
C ILE A 231 -16.06 20.63 1.92
N GLY A 232 -15.13 21.58 1.71
CA GLY A 232 -15.39 23.01 1.86
C GLY A 232 -15.08 23.56 3.26
N GLY A 233 -14.00 23.07 3.88
CA GLY A 233 -13.53 23.53 5.19
C GLY A 233 -12.02 23.35 5.35
N GLY A 234 -11.52 23.56 6.57
CA GLY A 234 -10.15 23.19 6.94
C GLY A 234 -10.07 21.75 7.45
N GLY A 235 -8.92 21.11 7.27
CA GLY A 235 -8.71 19.74 7.76
C GLY A 235 -7.71 18.97 6.90
N LEU A 236 -7.77 17.64 6.99
CA LEU A 236 -6.86 16.74 6.29
C LEU A 236 -7.06 16.82 4.78
N GLU A 237 -5.96 16.89 4.03
CA GLU A 237 -5.98 16.72 2.59
C GLU A 237 -5.58 15.29 2.27
N ARG A 238 -4.30 14.95 2.39
CA ARG A 238 -3.74 13.64 2.03
C ARG A 238 -2.66 13.22 3.02
N PRO A 239 -3.05 12.66 4.17
CA PRO A 239 -2.11 12.13 5.17
C PRO A 239 -1.11 11.14 4.58
N VAL A 240 0.19 11.35 4.80
CA VAL A 240 1.27 10.48 4.30
C VAL A 240 1.83 9.59 5.40
N ALA A 241 2.02 10.13 6.61
CA ALA A 241 2.52 9.34 7.73
C ALA A 241 1.97 9.85 9.05
N ALA A 242 1.72 8.93 9.97
CA ALA A 242 1.37 9.21 11.36
C ALA A 242 2.48 8.68 12.28
N ARG A 243 2.96 9.49 13.23
CA ARG A 243 4.03 9.15 14.18
C ARG A 243 3.74 9.73 15.55
N PHE A 244 3.90 8.93 16.59
CA PHE A 244 3.83 9.45 17.94
C PHE A 244 5.09 10.22 18.30
N ASP A 245 4.95 11.23 19.15
CA ASP A 245 6.11 11.84 19.79
C ASP A 245 6.81 10.84 20.74
N PRO A 246 8.05 11.10 21.16
CA PRO A 246 8.78 10.17 22.04
C PRO A 246 8.06 9.83 23.35
N THR A 247 7.20 10.72 23.87
CA THR A 247 6.42 10.45 25.10
C THR A 247 5.14 9.64 24.80
N GLY A 248 4.72 9.57 23.55
CA GLY A 248 3.48 8.92 23.12
C GLY A 248 2.20 9.68 23.46
N THR A 249 2.30 10.94 23.90
CA THR A 249 1.14 11.76 24.32
C THR A 249 0.51 12.54 23.17
N ALA A 250 1.21 12.66 22.04
CA ALA A 250 0.74 13.33 20.84
C ALA A 250 1.01 12.49 19.58
N LEU A 251 0.01 12.41 18.69
CA LEU A 251 0.18 11.88 17.35
C LEU A 251 0.42 13.03 16.37
N TYR A 252 1.52 12.97 15.62
CA TYR A 252 1.82 13.88 14.54
C TYR A 252 1.47 13.24 13.20
N VAL A 253 0.79 13.99 12.33
CA VAL A 253 0.41 13.52 10.99
C VAL A 253 0.95 14.49 9.96
N VAL A 254 1.86 14.03 9.12
CA VAL A 254 2.30 14.81 7.97
C VAL A 254 1.30 14.63 6.83
N ASP A 255 0.81 15.74 6.32
CA ASP A 255 -0.17 15.83 5.27
C ASP A 255 0.48 16.44 4.03
N PHE A 256 0.35 15.76 2.90
CA PHE A 256 0.90 16.21 1.62
C PHE A 256 0.31 17.56 1.18
N GLY A 257 -0.91 17.86 1.61
CA GLY A 257 -1.66 19.04 1.19
C GLY A 257 -2.51 18.78 -0.04
N VAL A 258 -2.97 19.86 -0.66
CA VAL A 258 -3.96 19.83 -1.73
C VAL A 258 -3.35 19.18 -2.97
N MET A 259 -3.93 18.07 -3.41
CA MET A 259 -3.63 17.43 -4.68
C MET A 259 -4.91 16.93 -5.34
N THR A 260 -5.32 17.65 -6.39
CA THR A 260 -6.45 17.27 -7.23
C THR A 260 -6.02 16.24 -8.25
N MET A 261 -6.98 15.42 -8.69
CA MET A 261 -6.76 14.38 -9.69
C MET A 261 -7.67 14.62 -10.89
N ASP A 262 -7.11 14.48 -12.09
CA ASP A 262 -7.86 14.43 -13.32
C ASP A 262 -7.37 13.26 -14.21
N ARG A 263 -7.81 13.23 -15.48
CA ARG A 263 -7.39 12.20 -16.43
C ARG A 263 -5.93 12.34 -16.89
N LYS A 264 -5.31 13.52 -16.72
CA LYS A 264 -3.91 13.80 -17.07
C LYS A 264 -2.98 13.42 -15.92
N GLY A 265 -3.49 13.38 -14.69
CA GLY A 265 -2.74 12.91 -13.53
C GLY A 265 -3.06 13.68 -12.26
N SER A 266 -2.08 13.67 -11.36
CA SER A 266 -2.09 14.49 -10.14
C SER A 266 -1.66 15.92 -10.43
N ASP A 267 -2.35 16.88 -9.81
CA ASP A 267 -2.02 18.31 -9.83
C ASP A 267 -1.82 18.82 -8.39
N PRO A 268 -0.61 18.65 -7.83
CA PRO A 268 -0.29 19.04 -6.45
C PRO A 268 -0.09 20.56 -6.30
N ARG A 269 -0.57 21.14 -5.21
CA ARG A 269 -0.44 22.58 -4.92
C ARG A 269 0.73 22.86 -3.98
N LYS A 270 1.73 23.58 -4.49
CA LYS A 270 2.90 24.00 -3.70
C LYS A 270 2.47 24.82 -2.48
N GLY A 271 3.12 24.57 -1.33
CA GLY A 271 2.93 25.34 -0.10
C GLY A 271 1.66 24.99 0.69
N THR A 272 1.00 23.88 0.35
CA THR A 272 -0.25 23.45 1.03
C THR A 272 -0.07 22.29 2.01
N GLY A 273 1.14 21.74 2.13
CA GLY A 273 1.44 20.66 3.07
C GLY A 273 1.36 21.14 4.52
N ILE A 274 0.88 20.28 5.41
CA ILE A 274 0.59 20.61 6.82
C ILE A 274 1.17 19.52 7.74
N LEU A 275 1.64 19.91 8.92
CA LEU A 275 1.91 18.99 10.02
C LEU A 275 0.82 19.16 11.08
N TRP A 276 -0.01 18.13 11.26
CA TRP A 276 -1.04 18.11 12.29
C TRP A 276 -0.49 17.54 13.59
N ARG A 277 -0.90 18.11 14.72
CA ARG A 277 -0.67 17.54 16.06
C ARG A 277 -2.02 17.20 16.67
N ILE A 278 -2.20 15.95 17.05
CA ILE A 278 -3.40 15.43 17.69
C ILE A 278 -3.03 15.03 19.12
N THR A 279 -3.68 15.63 20.11
CA THR A 279 -3.51 15.33 21.53
C THR A 279 -4.86 14.99 22.14
N ARG A 280 -4.87 14.07 23.09
CA ARG A 280 -6.06 13.82 23.90
C ARG A 280 -6.27 15.00 24.85
N THR A 281 -7.50 15.52 24.91
CA THR A 281 -7.93 16.53 25.90
C THR A 281 -8.81 15.86 26.93
N GLU A 282 -8.69 16.23 28.20
CA GLU A 282 -9.64 15.81 29.24
C GLU A 282 -10.98 16.53 29.03
N GLY A 283 -12.03 15.80 28.66
CA GLY A 283 -13.39 16.34 28.51
C GLY A 283 -14.29 15.52 27.59
N THR A 284 -15.56 15.35 27.99
CA THR A 284 -16.65 14.85 27.13
C THR A 284 -16.74 15.72 25.88
N ALA A 285 -16.84 15.08 24.72
CA ALA A 285 -17.01 15.76 23.44
C ALA A 285 -18.15 16.80 23.51
N PRO A 286 -17.96 18.03 22.99
CA PRO A 286 -19.05 18.99 22.86
C PRO A 286 -20.14 18.50 21.90
#